data_AF-A0A5S6QNX2-F1
#
_entry.id   AF-A0A5S6QNX2-F1
#
_cell.length_a   1.000
_cell.length_b   1.000
_cell.length_c   1.000
_cell.angle_alpha   90.00
_cell.angle_beta   90.00
_cell.angle_gamma   90.00
#
_symmetry.space_group_name_H-M   'P 1'
#
loop_
_entity.id
_entity.type
_entity.pdbx_description
1 polymer ?
#
loop_
_entity_poly.entity_id
_entity_poly.type
_entity_poly.pdbx_seq_one_letter_code
_entity_poly.pdbx_strand_id
1 'polypeptide(L)' 'MASKLGVNGGLLDKIYRTVVQKNSTFIMAGLVGAFVLERTVDVVCDAVFDKVNEGKQFKDIVKKLEAKNEA' A
#
# COMPACT_ATOMS: atom_id res chain seq x y z
N MET A 1 4.82 -37.15 23.05
CA MET A 1 3.41 -37.33 22.64
C MET A 1 2.71 -35.97 22.51
N ALA A 2 2.91 -35.25 21.40
CA ALA A 2 2.03 -34.16 20.96
C ALA A 2 2.26 -33.90 19.46
N SER A 3 2.26 -34.96 18.65
CA SER A 3 2.30 -34.87 17.18
C SER A 3 0.94 -35.15 16.54
N LYS A 4 -0.13 -35.14 17.34
CA LYS A 4 -1.50 -35.30 16.85
C LYS A 4 -2.17 -33.94 16.83
N LEU A 5 -2.34 -33.39 15.63
CA LEU A 5 -3.58 -32.81 15.12
C LEU A 5 -3.25 -32.22 13.75
N GLY A 6 -3.75 -32.89 12.70
CA GLY A 6 -3.72 -32.39 11.33
C GLY A 6 -4.61 -31.17 11.18
N VAL A 7 -4.14 -30.02 11.67
CA VAL A 7 -4.68 -28.73 11.25
C VAL A 7 -3.95 -28.40 9.96
N ASN A 8 -4.64 -28.49 8.83
CA ASN A 8 -4.21 -27.82 7.61
C ASN A 8 -4.24 -26.31 7.91
N GLY A 9 -3.16 -25.80 8.50
CA GLY A 9 -3.04 -24.42 8.93
C GLY A 9 -3.24 -23.50 7.72
N GLY A 10 -4.37 -22.81 7.71
CA GLY A 10 -4.71 -21.84 6.67
C GLY A 10 -3.63 -20.76 6.54
N LEU A 11 -3.74 -19.92 5.51
CA LEU A 11 -2.78 -18.84 5.26
C LEU A 11 -2.55 -17.96 6.51
N LEU A 12 -3.61 -17.66 7.25
CA LEU A 12 -3.53 -16.88 8.49
C LEU A 12 -2.74 -17.58 9.60
N ASP A 13 -2.87 -18.90 9.72
CA ASP A 13 -2.16 -19.70 10.73
C ASP A 13 -0.66 -19.75 10.43
N LYS A 14 -0.31 -19.76 9.14
CA LYS A 14 1.09 -19.63 8.68
C LYS A 14 1.63 -18.24 8.97
N ILE A 15 0.91 -17.18 8.63
CA ILE A 15 1.31 -15.78 8.92
C ILE A 15 1.49 -15.56 10.41
N TYR A 16 0.59 -16.08 11.25
CA TYR A 16 0.70 -15.96 12.70
C TYR A 16 2.00 -16.58 13.20
N ARG A 17 2.30 -17.82 12.79
CA ARG A 17 3.51 -18.54 13.22
C ARG A 17 4.81 -17.92 12.69
N THR A 18 4.79 -17.32 11.50
CA THR A 18 6.01 -16.79 10.86
C THR A 18 6.28 -15.33 11.20
N VAL A 19 5.25 -14.50 11.27
CA VAL A 19 5.38 -13.04 11.41
C VAL A 19 4.99 -12.57 12.81
N VAL A 20 3.87 -13.04 13.34
CA VAL A 20 3.26 -12.47 14.56
C VAL A 20 3.81 -13.11 15.84
N GLN A 21 4.14 -14.41 15.82
CA GLN A 21 4.53 -15.16 17.01
C GLN A 21 5.88 -14.71 17.61
N LYS A 22 6.77 -14.11 16.80
CA LYS A 22 8.09 -13.65 17.23
C LYS A 22 8.13 -12.13 17.29
N ASN A 23 8.29 -11.56 18.49
CA ASN A 23 8.28 -10.10 18.70
C ASN A 23 9.26 -9.34 17.78
N SER A 24 10.47 -9.85 17.57
CA SER A 24 11.45 -9.22 16.67
C SER A 24 10.98 -9.22 15.21
N THR A 25 10.41 -10.34 14.73
CA THR A 25 9.87 -10.43 13.37
C THR A 25 8.61 -9.59 13.20
N PHE A 26 7.77 -9.50 14.23
CA PHE A 26 6.60 -8.65 14.26
C PHE A 26 6.96 -7.16 14.13
N ILE A 27 7.92 -6.69 14.93
CA ILE A 27 8.41 -5.31 14.87
C ILE A 27 9.01 -5.02 13.48
N MET A 28 9.84 -5.92 12.96
CA MET A 28 10.44 -5.76 11.64
C MET A 28 9.39 -5.71 10.53
N ALA A 29 8.38 -6.59 10.57
CA ALA A 29 7.27 -6.58 9.64
C ALA A 29 6.43 -5.30 9.75
N GLY A 30 6.24 -4.77 10.96
CA GLY A 30 5.58 -3.49 11.19
C GLY A 30 6.33 -2.32 10.57
N LEU A 31 7.65 -2.25 10.76
CA LEU A 31 8.48 -1.19 10.17
C LEU A 31 8.48 -1.25 8.64
N VAL A 32 8.73 -2.42 8.06
CA VAL A 32 8.69 -2.60 6.60
C VAL A 32 7.28 -2.32 6.06
N GLY A 33 6.26 -2.82 6.74
CA GLY A 33 4.87 -2.59 6.40
C GLY A 33 4.51 -1.10 6.40
N ALA A 34 4.99 -0.34 7.38
CA ALA A 34 4.75 1.10 7.44
C ALA A 34 5.33 1.84 6.23
N PHE A 35 6.60 1.58 5.86
CA PHE A 35 7.22 2.21 4.68
C PHE A 35 6.50 1.86 3.37
N VAL A 36 6.11 0.58 3.21
CA VAL A 36 5.40 0.14 2.00
C VAL A 36 4.00 0.74 1.94
N LEU A 37 3.29 0.77 3.07
CA LEU A 37 1.95 1.34 3.15
C LEU A 37 1.97 2.84 2.93
N GLU A 38 2.88 3.59 3.56
CA GLU A 38 3.07 5.03 3.33
C GLU A 38 3.19 5.33 1.84
N ARG A 39 4.17 4.70 1.17
CA ARG A 39 4.39 4.95 -0.26
C ARG A 39 3.20 4.56 -1.13
N THR A 40 2.55 3.45 -0.81
CA THR A 40 1.39 2.97 -1.58
C THR A 40 0.18 3.88 -1.39
N VAL A 41 -0.11 4.26 -0.15
CA VAL A 41 -1.24 5.14 0.19
C VAL A 41 -1.05 6.50 -0.45
N ASP A 42 0.16 7.10 -0.40
CA ASP A 42 0.41 8.38 -1.05
C ASP A 42 0.12 8.33 -2.55
N VAL A 43 0.65 7.34 -3.26
CA VAL A 43 0.43 7.19 -4.71
C VAL A 43 -1.05 6.99 -5.03
N VAL A 44 -1.74 6.16 -4.26
CA VAL A 44 -3.16 5.87 -4.48
C VAL A 44 -4.00 7.11 -4.18
N CYS A 45 -3.74 7.81 -3.09
CA CYS A 45 -4.43 9.02 -2.70
C CYS A 45 -4.25 10.12 -3.74
N ASP A 46 -3.03 10.35 -4.21
CA ASP A 46 -2.76 11.32 -5.29
C ASP A 46 -3.49 10.94 -6.58
N ALA A 47 -3.45 9.67 -6.97
CA ALA A 47 -4.14 9.20 -8.17
C ALA A 47 -5.66 9.37 -8.07
N VAL A 48 -6.24 9.06 -6.91
CA VAL A 48 -7.68 9.26 -6.66
C VAL A 48 -8.02 10.74 -6.67
N PHE A 49 -7.20 11.58 -6.01
CA PHE A 49 -7.42 13.01 -5.93
C PHE A 49 -7.33 13.68 -7.30
N ASP A 50 -6.38 13.28 -8.13
CA ASP A 50 -6.21 13.74 -9.51
C ASP A 50 -7.41 13.38 -10.37
N LYS A 51 -7.90 12.16 -10.24
CA LYS A 51 -9.09 11.71 -10.99
C LYS A 51 -10.36 12.44 -10.57
N VAL A 52 -10.52 12.72 -9.28
CA VAL A 52 -11.70 13.44 -8.78
C VAL A 52 -11.66 14.93 -9.15
N ASN A 53 -10.48 15.53 -9.22
CA ASN A 53 -10.31 16.97 -9.46
C ASN A 53 -9.77 17.31 -10.86
N GLU A 54 -9.89 16.37 -11.80
CA GLU A 54 -9.43 16.53 -13.17
C GLU A 54 -9.98 17.82 -13.79
N GLY A 55 -9.09 18.61 -14.38
CA GLY A 55 -9.41 19.88 -15.04
C GLY A 55 -9.56 21.09 -14.11
N LYS A 56 -9.54 20.89 -12.79
CA LYS A 56 -9.49 21.99 -11.80
C LYS A 56 -8.08 22.21 -11.24
N GLN A 57 -7.24 21.19 -11.32
CA GLN A 57 -5.88 21.27 -10.78
C GLN A 57 -5.00 22.18 -11.64
N PHE A 58 -4.10 22.91 -10.98
CA PHE A 58 -3.18 23.82 -11.66
C PHE A 58 -2.38 23.12 -12.76
N LYS A 59 -1.93 21.88 -12.50
CA LYS A 59 -1.22 21.06 -13.50
C LYS A 59 -2.03 20.77 -14.77
N ASP A 60 -3.35 20.65 -14.66
CA ASP A 60 -4.21 20.43 -15.83
C ASP A 60 -4.46 21.73 -16.60
N ILE A 61 -4.61 22.84 -15.86
CA ILE A 61 -4.78 24.18 -16.45
C ILE A 61 -3.51 24.58 -17.22
N VAL A 62 -2.32 24.39 -16.63
CA VAL A 62 -1.04 24.68 -17.28
C VAL A 62 -0.87 23.85 -18.54
N LYS A 63 -1.09 22.53 -18.47
CA LYS A 63 -1.05 21.66 -19.66
C LYS A 63 -1.96 22.16 -20.77
N LYS A 64 -3.16 22.62 -20.42
CA LYS A 64 -4.11 23.18 -21.40
C LYS A 64 -3.63 24.50 -22.02
N LEU A 65 -2.94 25.34 -21.24
CA LEU A 65 -2.38 26.61 -21.72
C LEU A 65 -1.17 26.40 -22.62
N GLU A 66 -0.25 25.50 -22.24
CA GLU A 66 0.91 25.13 -23.04
C GLU A 66 0.47 24.58 -24.40
N ALA A 67 -0.46 23.62 -24.41
CA ALA A 67 -1.02 23.07 -25.66
C ALA A 67 -1.73 24.12 -26.55
N LYS A 68 -2.22 25.22 -25.96
CA LYS A 68 -2.87 26.30 -26.70
C LYS A 68 -1.89 27.32 -27.27
N ASN A 69 -0.72 27.50 -26.66
CA ASN A 69 0.32 28.42 -27.15
C ASN A 69 1.10 27.86 -28.35
N GLU A 70 1.08 26.54 -28.52
CA GLU A 70 1.75 25.84 -29.64
C GLU A 70 0.85 25.66 -30.88
N ALA A 71 -0.42 26.08 -30.80
CA ALA A 71 -1.43 25.99 -31.86
C ALA A 71 -1.78 27.37 -32.43
#